data_AF-C6TH52-F1
#
_entry.id   AF-C6TH52-F1
#
_cell.length_a   1.000
_cell.length_b   1.000
_cell.length_c   1.000
_cell.angle_alpha   90.00
_cell.angle_beta   90.00
_cell.angle_gamma   90.00
#
_symmetry.space_group_name_H-M   'P 1'
#
loop_
_entity.id
_entity.type
_entity.pdbx_description
1 polymer ?
#
loop_
_entity_poly.entity_id
_entity_poly.type
_entity_poly.pdbx_seq_one_letter_code
_entity_poly.pdbx_strand_id
1 'polypeptide(L)'
;MMMQKPTLATTLFAVLLLIPSSLALKEGQTCVADKNCDSGLHCETCVANGNVRPRCTRVQPINPTSKIKGLPFNRYSWLTTHNSFAILGKKSMTGSVILSPTNQQDTITSQLNNGVRGLMLDMYDFQNDIWLCHSFGGQCYNYTAFQPAINVLKEIQVFLDANPSEIVTIFIEDYVTSPKA
;
A
#
# COMPACT_ATOMS: atom_id res chain seq x y z
N MET A 1 -3.96 -43.39 59.29
CA MET A 1 -2.86 -42.41 59.32
C MET A 1 -2.49 -42.07 57.89
N MET A 2 -2.55 -40.77 57.57
CA MET A 2 -2.03 -40.08 56.38
C MET A 2 -2.68 -40.27 54.98
N MET A 3 -3.50 -39.26 54.71
CA MET A 3 -4.01 -38.64 53.48
C MET A 3 -3.31 -38.91 52.14
N GLN A 4 -4.16 -39.15 51.12
CA GLN A 4 -3.95 -38.81 49.71
C GLN A 4 -3.50 -37.36 49.51
N LYS A 5 -2.56 -37.16 48.56
CA LYS A 5 -2.66 -36.14 47.48
C LYS A 5 -1.43 -36.20 46.55
N PRO A 6 -1.57 -36.69 45.31
CA PRO A 6 -0.60 -36.44 44.26
C PRO A 6 -1.26 -35.68 43.10
N THR A 7 -1.87 -34.52 43.31
CA THR A 7 -2.53 -33.78 42.20
C THR A 7 -2.58 -32.28 42.46
N LEU A 8 -1.43 -31.63 42.56
CA LEU A 8 -1.40 -30.15 42.48
C LEU A 8 -0.17 -29.60 41.75
N ALA A 9 0.97 -30.32 41.76
CA ALA A 9 2.19 -29.85 41.11
C ALA A 9 2.18 -30.05 39.58
N THR A 10 1.57 -31.13 39.07
CA THR A 10 1.55 -31.45 37.64
C THR A 10 0.50 -30.69 36.84
N THR A 11 -0.55 -30.19 37.47
CA THR A 11 -1.56 -29.34 36.82
C THR A 11 -1.12 -27.88 36.66
N LEU A 12 -0.17 -27.39 37.47
CA LEU A 12 0.30 -26.01 37.37
C LEU A 12 1.29 -25.79 36.19
N PHE A 13 2.06 -26.82 35.82
CA PHE A 13 3.00 -26.74 34.70
C PHE A 13 2.33 -26.86 33.32
N ALA A 14 1.17 -27.51 33.23
CA ALA A 14 0.43 -27.62 31.96
C ALA A 14 -0.31 -26.32 31.58
N VAL A 15 -0.63 -25.45 32.56
CA VAL A 15 -1.35 -24.19 32.31
C VAL A 15 -0.40 -23.08 31.81
N LEU A 16 0.90 -23.16 32.15
CA LEU A 16 1.91 -22.21 31.66
C LEU A 16 2.37 -22.48 30.20
N LEU A 17 2.08 -23.66 29.66
CA LEU A 17 2.37 -24.04 28.26
C LEU A 17 1.21 -23.73 27.30
N LEU A 18 0.10 -23.20 27.80
CA LEU A 18 -1.10 -22.82 27.03
C LEU A 18 -1.28 -21.30 26.95
N ILE A 19 -0.18 -20.54 26.94
CA ILE A 19 -0.21 -19.11 26.63
C ILE A 19 0.21 -18.91 25.17
N PRO A 20 -0.70 -19.01 24.17
CA PRO A 20 -0.44 -18.47 22.85
C PRO A 20 -0.65 -16.96 22.93
N SER A 21 0.26 -16.24 23.58
CA SER A 21 0.16 -14.78 23.68
C SER A 21 1.36 -14.10 23.04
N SER A 22 1.62 -14.41 21.78
CA SER A 22 1.98 -13.30 20.89
C SER A 22 0.68 -12.55 20.61
N LEU A 23 0.23 -11.73 21.57
CA LEU A 23 -0.78 -10.72 21.26
C LEU A 23 -0.18 -9.86 20.16
N ALA A 24 -0.78 -9.93 18.98
CA ALA A 24 -0.36 -9.11 17.87
C ALA A 24 -0.47 -7.63 18.28
N LEU A 25 0.54 -6.87 17.88
CA LEU A 25 0.73 -5.48 18.30
C LEU A 25 -0.24 -4.59 17.53
N LYS A 26 -0.96 -3.76 18.27
CA LYS A 26 -1.90 -2.77 17.76
C LYS A 26 -1.19 -1.60 17.11
N GLU A 27 -1.96 -0.81 16.36
CA GLU A 27 -1.52 0.45 15.78
C GLU A 27 -0.82 1.35 16.82
N GLY A 28 0.32 1.93 16.42
CA GLY A 28 1.16 2.79 17.27
C GLY A 28 2.06 2.06 18.27
N GLN A 29 1.94 0.73 18.42
CA GLN A 29 2.86 -0.04 19.24
C GLN A 29 4.18 -0.30 18.52
N THR A 30 5.27 -0.46 19.27
CA THR A 30 6.61 -0.71 18.70
C THR A 30 6.74 -2.15 18.25
N CYS A 31 7.23 -2.35 17.04
CA CYS A 31 7.36 -3.66 16.41
C CYS A 31 8.79 -3.90 15.93
N VAL A 32 9.07 -5.10 15.42
CA VAL A 32 10.36 -5.45 14.79
C VAL A 32 10.16 -5.95 13.35
N ALA A 33 9.04 -6.65 13.10
CA ALA A 33 8.63 -7.12 11.78
C ALA A 33 7.10 -7.10 11.65
N ASP A 34 6.59 -7.11 10.42
CA ASP A 34 5.14 -7.10 10.12
C ASP A 34 4.37 -8.20 10.87
N LYS A 35 4.95 -9.40 10.98
CA LYS A 35 4.35 -10.52 11.72
C LYS A 35 4.09 -10.26 13.20
N ASN A 36 4.68 -9.21 13.77
CA ASN A 36 4.43 -8.81 15.15
C ASN A 36 3.17 -7.95 15.29
N CYS A 37 2.66 -7.37 14.20
CA CYS A 37 1.52 -6.46 14.21
C CYS A 37 0.20 -7.19 13.96
N ASP A 38 -0.91 -6.57 14.35
CA ASP A 38 -2.27 -7.04 14.05
C ASP A 38 -2.47 -7.20 12.53
N SER A 39 -3.46 -8.03 12.17
CA SER A 39 -3.76 -8.31 10.77
C SER A 39 -3.99 -7.02 9.96
N GLY A 40 -3.26 -6.88 8.84
CA GLY A 40 -3.34 -5.73 7.94
C GLY A 40 -2.47 -4.53 8.34
N LEU A 41 -1.81 -4.57 9.51
CA LEU A 41 -0.82 -3.56 9.90
C LEU A 41 0.57 -3.92 9.35
N HIS A 42 1.39 -2.91 9.13
CA HIS A 42 2.79 -3.07 8.75
C HIS A 42 3.72 -2.50 9.82
N CYS A 43 4.92 -3.05 9.94
CA CYS A 43 5.92 -2.60 10.88
C CYS A 43 6.89 -1.63 10.20
N GLU A 44 6.64 -0.33 10.33
CA GLU A 44 7.32 0.68 9.53
C GLU A 44 7.88 1.82 10.36
N THR A 45 8.90 2.48 9.80
CA THR A 45 9.42 3.75 10.30
C THR A 45 8.91 4.90 9.43
N CYS A 46 8.44 5.97 10.08
CA CYS A 46 8.12 7.21 9.39
C CYS A 46 9.39 8.07 9.33
N VAL A 47 10.15 7.92 8.24
CA VAL A 47 11.42 8.63 8.02
C VAL A 47 11.23 10.16 8.07
N ALA A 48 10.07 10.65 7.61
CA ALA A 48 9.75 12.07 7.57
C ALA A 48 9.75 12.76 8.96
N ASN A 49 9.50 12.02 10.04
CA ASN A 49 9.45 12.57 11.40
C ASN A 49 10.77 12.37 12.17
N GLY A 50 11.85 11.94 11.50
CA GLY A 50 13.15 11.65 12.12
C GLY A 50 13.14 10.50 13.14
N ASN A 51 12.00 9.82 13.31
CA ASN A 51 11.84 8.74 14.27
C ASN A 51 12.20 7.40 13.61
N VAL A 52 13.32 6.84 14.04
CA VAL A 52 13.82 5.55 13.55
C VAL A 52 13.17 4.35 14.23
N ARG A 53 12.29 4.55 15.23
CA ARG A 53 11.64 3.47 15.96
C ARG A 53 10.43 2.96 15.17
N PRO A 54 10.47 1.72 14.65
CA PRO A 54 9.36 1.17 13.90
C PRO A 54 8.12 0.98 14.77
N ARG A 55 6.97 1.20 14.16
CA ARG A 55 5.65 1.11 14.79
C ARG A 55 4.74 0.29 13.90
N CYS A 56 3.78 -0.41 14.50
CA CYS A 56 2.68 -0.96 13.72
C CYS A 56 1.84 0.21 13.20
N THR A 57 1.78 0.34 11.89
CA THR A 57 1.13 1.43 11.17
C THR A 57 0.19 0.86 10.12
N ARG A 58 -0.58 1.78 9.51
CA ARG A 58 -1.57 1.53 8.45
C ARG A 58 -2.78 0.77 8.98
N VAL A 59 -3.94 1.02 8.40
CA VAL A 59 -5.15 0.26 8.66
C VAL A 59 -5.84 0.04 7.33
N GLN A 60 -6.54 -1.09 7.18
CA GLN A 60 -7.38 -1.25 6.00
C GLN A 60 -8.62 -0.36 6.13
N PRO A 61 -8.86 0.55 5.17
CA PRO A 61 -10.07 1.36 5.18
C PRO A 61 -11.28 0.48 4.94
N ILE A 62 -12.42 0.93 5.44
CA ILE A 62 -13.70 0.27 5.19
C ILE A 62 -14.09 0.52 3.72
N ASN A 63 -14.40 -0.55 2.98
CA ASN A 63 -14.95 -0.41 1.64
C ASN A 63 -16.30 0.35 1.74
N PRO A 64 -16.43 1.53 1.11
CA PRO A 64 -17.61 2.39 1.29
C PRO A 64 -18.92 1.71 0.83
N THR A 65 -18.85 0.84 -0.19
CA THR A 65 -20.02 0.12 -0.71
C THR A 65 -20.47 -1.04 0.19
N SER A 66 -19.62 -1.49 1.13
CA SER A 66 -19.98 -2.52 2.12
C SER A 66 -20.93 -2.00 3.20
N LYS A 67 -20.91 -0.68 3.45
CA LYS A 67 -21.76 -0.04 4.48
C LYS A 67 -23.12 0.35 3.94
N ILE A 68 -23.15 0.96 2.75
CA ILE A 68 -24.38 1.39 2.08
C ILE A 68 -24.21 1.12 0.59
N LYS A 69 -25.22 0.51 -0.05
CA LYS A 69 -25.22 0.22 -1.48
C LYS A 69 -26.15 1.17 -2.23
N GLY A 70 -25.91 1.32 -3.54
CA GLY A 70 -26.80 2.02 -4.46
C GLY A 70 -26.73 3.55 -4.42
N LEU A 71 -25.75 4.13 -3.73
CA LEU A 71 -25.53 5.58 -3.83
C LEU A 71 -24.83 5.91 -5.16
N PRO A 72 -25.06 7.10 -5.74
CA PRO A 72 -24.24 7.61 -6.84
C PRO A 72 -22.75 7.66 -6.46
N PHE A 73 -21.85 7.46 -7.43
CA PHE A 73 -20.41 7.39 -7.22
C PHE A 73 -19.84 8.56 -6.38
N ASN A 74 -20.33 9.78 -6.62
CA ASN A 74 -19.91 11.00 -5.93
C ASN A 74 -20.47 11.17 -4.49
N ARG A 75 -21.23 10.18 -3.99
CA ARG A 75 -21.77 10.16 -2.62
C ARG A 75 -21.01 9.18 -1.71
N TYR A 76 -19.94 8.57 -2.22
CA TYR A 76 -19.01 7.76 -1.46
C TYR A 76 -17.69 8.51 -1.23
N SER A 77 -17.00 8.17 -0.15
CA SER A 77 -15.62 8.60 0.09
C SER A 77 -14.66 7.52 -0.43
N TRP A 78 -13.77 7.90 -1.34
CA TRP A 78 -12.82 6.99 -1.98
C TRP A 78 -11.39 7.35 -1.56
N LEU A 79 -10.66 6.39 -1.00
CA LEU A 79 -9.25 6.57 -0.70
C LEU A 79 -8.46 6.70 -2.01
N THR A 80 -7.68 7.77 -2.14
CA THR A 80 -6.95 8.12 -3.36
C THR A 80 -5.49 8.40 -3.04
N THR A 81 -4.58 7.99 -3.92
CA THR A 81 -3.13 8.25 -3.78
C THR A 81 -2.62 9.19 -4.89
N HIS A 82 -1.81 10.18 -4.50
CA HIS A 82 -1.15 11.13 -5.39
C HIS A 82 0.12 10.53 -5.98
N ASN A 83 0.36 10.68 -7.29
CA ASN A 83 1.43 10.00 -8.04
C ASN A 83 1.58 8.53 -7.60
N SER A 84 0.54 7.71 -7.78
CA SER A 84 0.45 6.37 -7.19
C SER A 84 1.60 5.44 -7.56
N PHE A 85 2.32 5.74 -8.64
CA PHE A 85 3.48 4.99 -9.12
C PHE A 85 4.82 5.40 -8.49
N ALA A 86 4.88 6.57 -7.83
CA ALA A 86 6.12 7.20 -7.39
C ALA A 86 6.61 6.61 -6.06
N ILE A 87 7.18 5.40 -6.12
CA ILE A 87 7.56 4.61 -4.94
C ILE A 87 8.97 4.98 -4.44
N LEU A 88 9.11 5.19 -3.14
CA LEU A 88 10.38 5.45 -2.47
C LEU A 88 11.39 4.32 -2.71
N GLY A 89 12.60 4.68 -3.17
CA GLY A 89 13.70 3.73 -3.39
C GLY A 89 13.53 2.79 -4.58
N LYS A 90 12.46 2.94 -5.37
CA LYS A 90 12.27 2.19 -6.62
C LYS A 90 13.34 2.62 -7.64
N LYS A 91 13.92 1.65 -8.34
CA LYS A 91 14.79 1.94 -9.50
C LYS A 91 13.94 2.24 -10.73
N SER A 92 14.35 3.21 -11.54
CA SER A 92 13.72 3.47 -12.82
C SER A 92 13.86 2.26 -13.73
N MET A 93 12.84 1.96 -14.53
CA MET A 93 12.93 0.94 -15.59
C MET A 93 13.90 1.32 -16.72
N THR A 94 14.32 2.58 -16.78
CA THR A 94 15.43 3.03 -17.66
C THR A 94 16.81 2.59 -17.13
N GLY A 95 16.89 2.13 -15.88
CA GLY A 95 18.15 1.89 -15.16
C GLY A 95 18.71 3.13 -14.46
N SER A 96 18.15 4.31 -14.71
CA SER A 96 18.59 5.57 -14.09
C SER A 96 18.25 5.67 -12.61
N VAL A 97 19.01 6.49 -11.89
CA VAL A 97 18.65 6.92 -10.54
C VAL A 97 17.47 7.90 -10.63
N ILE A 98 16.46 7.70 -9.79
CA ILE A 98 15.33 8.62 -9.68
C ILE A 98 15.70 9.77 -8.74
N LEU A 99 15.67 10.99 -9.25
CA LEU A 99 15.94 12.26 -8.56
C LEU A 99 14.69 13.15 -8.58
N SER A 100 13.53 12.55 -8.40
CA SER A 100 12.24 13.22 -8.23
C SER A 100 11.63 12.87 -6.87
N PRO A 101 10.63 13.63 -6.39
CA PRO A 101 9.93 13.25 -5.17
C PRO A 101 9.24 11.89 -5.32
N THR A 102 9.04 11.21 -4.20
CA THR A 102 8.30 9.94 -4.12
C THR A 102 7.16 10.09 -3.13
N ASN A 103 5.99 9.57 -3.48
CA ASN A 103 4.76 9.76 -2.71
C ASN A 103 4.29 8.47 -2.05
N GLN A 104 4.77 7.31 -2.50
CA GLN A 104 4.26 6.01 -2.09
C GLN A 104 5.39 5.12 -1.57
N GLN A 105 5.02 4.15 -0.73
CA GLN A 105 5.89 3.05 -0.32
C GLN A 105 5.41 1.70 -0.89
N ASP A 106 4.21 1.69 -1.46
CA ASP A 106 3.50 0.49 -1.91
C ASP A 106 3.40 0.42 -3.43
N THR A 107 3.43 -0.78 -3.98
CA THR A 107 3.06 -1.04 -5.38
C THR A 107 1.60 -0.71 -5.64
N ILE A 108 1.22 -0.55 -6.91
CA ILE A 108 -0.17 -0.33 -7.30
C ILE A 108 -1.07 -1.47 -6.83
N THR A 109 -0.61 -2.72 -7.03
CA THR A 109 -1.30 -3.90 -6.52
C THR A 109 -1.51 -3.85 -5.00
N SER A 110 -0.48 -3.45 -4.23
CA SER A 110 -0.59 -3.34 -2.77
C SER A 110 -1.56 -2.23 -2.36
N GLN A 111 -1.50 -1.06 -3.00
CA GLN A 111 -2.45 0.04 -2.77
C GLN A 111 -3.90 -0.40 -2.97
N LEU A 112 -4.19 -1.09 -4.08
CA LEU A 112 -5.52 -1.60 -4.40
C LEU A 112 -6.00 -2.66 -3.39
N ASN A 113 -5.13 -3.60 -3.03
CA ASN A 113 -5.41 -4.62 -2.01
C ASN A 113 -5.62 -4.00 -0.61
N ASN A 114 -5.04 -2.82 -0.37
CA ASN A 114 -5.20 -2.03 0.85
C ASN A 114 -6.31 -0.97 0.76
N GLY A 115 -7.24 -1.12 -0.19
CA GLY A 115 -8.48 -0.34 -0.23
C GLY A 115 -8.40 1.01 -0.93
N VAL A 116 -7.26 1.36 -1.54
CA VAL A 116 -7.18 2.51 -2.47
C VAL A 116 -8.08 2.23 -3.67
N ARG A 117 -8.85 3.24 -4.08
CA ARG A 117 -9.76 3.18 -5.24
C ARG A 117 -9.62 4.37 -6.18
N GLY A 118 -8.77 5.34 -5.86
CA GLY A 118 -8.34 6.40 -6.76
C GLY A 118 -6.83 6.37 -6.95
N LEU A 119 -6.36 6.41 -8.20
CA LEU A 119 -4.94 6.42 -8.54
C LEU A 119 -4.64 7.61 -9.44
N MET A 120 -3.71 8.48 -9.05
CA MET A 120 -3.26 9.61 -9.85
C MET A 120 -1.98 9.27 -10.61
N LEU A 121 -2.03 9.39 -11.93
CA LEU A 121 -1.00 8.98 -12.88
C LEU A 121 -0.63 10.15 -13.79
N ASP A 122 0.56 10.71 -13.57
CA ASP A 122 1.13 11.72 -14.44
C ASP A 122 1.80 11.03 -15.63
N MET A 123 1.28 11.29 -16.82
CA MET A 123 1.68 10.62 -18.06
C MET A 123 2.44 11.58 -18.96
N TYR A 124 3.58 11.14 -19.46
CA TYR A 124 4.47 11.93 -20.32
C TYR A 124 4.92 11.13 -21.53
N ASP A 125 5.15 11.83 -22.65
CA ASP A 125 5.95 11.29 -23.75
C ASP A 125 7.40 11.09 -23.29
N PHE A 126 7.91 9.86 -23.39
CA PHE A 126 9.30 9.56 -23.06
C PHE A 126 9.77 8.27 -23.75
N GLN A 127 10.97 8.29 -24.33
CA GLN A 127 11.54 7.12 -25.04
C GLN A 127 10.58 6.48 -26.06
N ASN A 128 9.84 7.31 -26.80
CA ASN A 128 8.85 6.90 -27.80
C ASN A 128 7.69 6.04 -27.24
N ASP A 129 7.36 6.20 -25.96
CA ASP A 129 6.25 5.55 -25.27
C ASP A 129 5.64 6.50 -24.21
N ILE A 130 4.54 6.08 -23.59
CA ILE A 130 3.90 6.81 -22.48
C ILE A 130 4.47 6.31 -21.15
N TRP A 131 5.14 7.21 -20.43
CA TRP A 131 5.77 6.93 -19.15
C TRP A 131 5.11 7.66 -18.00
N LEU A 132 5.23 7.04 -16.82
CA LEU A 132 4.89 7.67 -15.57
C LEU A 132 6.13 8.37 -15.01
N CYS A 133 6.06 9.68 -14.93
CA CYS A 133 7.17 10.52 -14.48
C CYS A 133 6.69 11.51 -13.42
N HIS A 134 7.50 11.76 -12.40
CA HIS A 134 7.21 12.83 -11.44
C HIS A 134 8.09 14.04 -11.81
N SER A 135 7.59 14.86 -12.72
CA SER A 135 8.35 15.91 -13.40
C SER A 135 7.60 17.24 -13.42
N PHE A 136 8.18 18.23 -14.09
CA PHE A 136 7.57 19.55 -14.26
C PHE A 136 7.84 20.08 -15.68
N GLY A 137 7.04 21.06 -16.11
CA GLY A 137 7.20 21.70 -17.43
C GLY A 137 6.81 20.82 -18.61
N GLY A 138 5.98 19.79 -18.40
CA GLY A 138 5.49 18.92 -19.47
C GLY A 138 6.57 18.02 -20.10
N GLN A 139 7.72 17.84 -19.44
CA GLN A 139 8.81 17.02 -19.97
C GLN A 139 9.23 15.95 -18.98
N CYS A 140 9.41 14.72 -19.46
CA CYS A 140 9.99 13.64 -18.69
C CYS A 140 11.48 13.46 -18.97
N TYR A 141 12.25 13.15 -17.93
CA TYR A 141 13.68 12.95 -18.00
C TYR A 141 14.04 11.57 -17.44
N ASN A 142 15.22 11.05 -17.80
CA ASN A 142 15.73 9.78 -17.26
C ASN A 142 15.69 9.71 -15.72
N TYR A 143 15.96 10.83 -15.04
CA TYR A 143 15.96 10.91 -13.59
C TYR A 143 14.59 11.21 -12.96
N THR A 144 13.55 11.46 -13.75
CA THR A 144 12.15 11.61 -13.27
C THR A 144 11.23 10.48 -13.71
N ALA A 145 11.67 9.65 -14.66
CA ALA A 145 10.94 8.50 -15.19
C ALA A 145 10.95 7.31 -14.23
N PHE A 146 9.79 6.78 -13.87
CA PHE A 146 9.66 5.57 -13.05
C PHE A 146 9.53 4.32 -13.93
N GLN A 147 8.46 4.25 -14.71
CA GLN A 147 8.13 3.09 -15.54
C GLN A 147 7.13 3.44 -16.66
N PRO A 148 7.04 2.64 -17.72
CA PRO A 148 5.96 2.75 -18.70
C PRO A 148 4.57 2.64 -18.05
N ALA A 149 3.62 3.47 -18.50
CA ALA A 149 2.28 3.52 -17.94
C ALA A 149 1.53 2.19 -18.08
N ILE A 150 1.81 1.43 -19.15
CA ILE A 150 1.19 0.13 -19.42
C ILE A 150 1.38 -0.88 -18.28
N ASN A 151 2.48 -0.80 -17.52
CA ASN A 151 2.71 -1.73 -16.42
C ASN A 151 1.72 -1.49 -15.27
N VAL A 152 1.48 -0.23 -14.93
CA VAL A 152 0.49 0.16 -13.91
C VAL A 152 -0.92 -0.17 -14.39
N LEU A 153 -1.25 0.08 -15.65
CA LEU A 153 -2.56 -0.27 -16.21
C LEU A 153 -2.81 -1.79 -16.18
N LYS A 154 -1.78 -2.62 -16.41
CA LYS A 154 -1.86 -4.08 -16.26
C LYS A 154 -2.08 -4.51 -14.82
N GLU A 155 -1.43 -3.88 -13.84
CA GLU A 155 -1.71 -4.15 -12.42
C GLU A 155 -3.18 -3.85 -12.07
N ILE A 156 -3.71 -2.72 -12.56
CA ILE A 156 -5.12 -2.35 -12.37
C ILE A 156 -6.05 -3.36 -13.05
N GLN A 157 -5.74 -3.78 -14.28
CA GLN A 157 -6.50 -4.81 -14.99
C GLN A 157 -6.56 -6.11 -14.19
N VAL A 158 -5.41 -6.63 -13.75
CA VAL A 158 -5.34 -7.88 -12.97
C VAL A 158 -6.19 -7.78 -11.69
N PHE A 159 -6.17 -6.63 -11.02
CA PHE A 159 -7.01 -6.39 -9.85
C PHE A 159 -8.51 -6.41 -10.18
N LEU A 160 -8.93 -5.71 -11.24
CA LEU A 160 -10.35 -5.64 -11.64
C LEU A 160 -10.86 -6.99 -12.16
N ASP A 161 -10.03 -7.76 -12.88
CA ASP A 161 -10.36 -9.12 -13.34
C ASP A 161 -10.62 -10.06 -12.14
N ALA A 162 -9.83 -9.92 -11.07
CA ALA A 162 -10.02 -10.69 -9.84
C ALA A 162 -11.18 -10.17 -8.97
N ASN A 163 -11.60 -8.91 -9.14
CA ASN A 163 -12.57 -8.23 -8.29
C ASN A 163 -13.64 -7.49 -9.13
N PRO A 164 -14.54 -8.20 -9.83
CA PRO A 164 -15.42 -7.62 -10.85
C PRO A 164 -16.49 -6.64 -10.34
N SER A 165 -16.65 -6.52 -9.02
CA SER A 165 -17.57 -5.55 -8.39
C SER A 165 -16.86 -4.29 -7.88
N GLU A 166 -15.54 -4.23 -7.97
CA GLU A 166 -14.75 -3.08 -7.52
C GLU A 166 -14.72 -1.98 -8.59
N ILE A 167 -14.55 -0.75 -8.13
CA ILE A 167 -14.50 0.44 -8.98
C ILE A 167 -13.16 1.13 -8.71
N VAL A 168 -12.36 1.31 -9.76
CA VAL A 168 -11.09 2.04 -9.68
C VAL A 168 -11.18 3.29 -10.54
N THR A 169 -10.91 4.44 -9.95
CA THR A 169 -10.81 5.73 -10.64
C THR A 169 -9.35 5.99 -10.98
N ILE A 170 -9.08 6.28 -12.25
CA ILE A 170 -7.75 6.69 -12.72
C ILE A 170 -7.82 8.18 -13.02
N PHE A 171 -7.06 8.98 -12.28
CA PHE A 171 -6.84 10.39 -12.58
C PHE A 171 -5.60 10.49 -13.45
N ILE A 172 -5.76 10.99 -14.67
CA ILE A 172 -4.66 11.17 -15.61
C ILE A 172 -4.28 12.64 -15.63
N GLU A 173 -3.05 12.95 -15.22
CA GLU A 173 -2.43 14.24 -15.50
C GLU A 173 -1.65 14.11 -16.81
N ASP A 174 -2.25 14.59 -17.89
CA ASP A 174 -1.82 14.29 -19.25
C ASP A 174 -0.85 15.35 -19.80
N TYR A 175 0.39 14.94 -20.02
CA TYR A 175 1.42 15.68 -20.72
C TYR A 175 1.84 15.01 -22.04
N VAL A 176 1.07 14.02 -22.50
CA VAL A 176 1.30 13.33 -23.78
C VAL A 176 0.82 14.22 -24.91
N THR A 177 1.62 14.32 -25.97
CA THR A 177 1.31 15.12 -27.16
C THR A 177 0.76 14.24 -28.27
N SER A 178 -0.33 14.65 -28.89
CA SER A 178 -0.84 14.02 -30.10
C SER A 178 -0.37 14.80 -31.32
N PRO A 179 0.27 14.18 -32.33
CA PRO A 179 0.64 14.86 -33.57
C PRO A 179 -0.57 15.28 -34.42
N LYS A 180 -1.81 15.00 -33.97
CA LYS A 180 -3.07 15.35 -34.64
C LYS A 180 -3.93 16.36 -33.86
N ALA A 181 -3.36 17.08 -32.90
CA ALA A 181 -4.06 18.12 -32.16
C ALA A 181 -4.35 19.36 -33.03
#